data_AF-A0A2N2D9C5-F1
#
_entry.id   AF-A0A2N2D9C5-F1
#
_cell.length_a   1.000
_cell.length_b   1.000
_cell.length_c   1.000
_cell.angle_alpha   90.00
_cell.angle_beta   90.00
_cell.angle_gamma   90.00
#
_symmetry.space_group_name_H-M   'P 1'
#
loop_
_entity.id
_entity.type
_entity.pdbx_description
1 polymer ?
#
loop_
_entity_poly.entity_id
_entity_poly.type
_entity_poly.pdbx_seq_one_letter_code
_entity_poly.pdbx_strand_id
1 'polypeptide(L)'
;FIVLLFQALLLAHGGLTTLGANTFSMSVAGPLVAFATYKLVMKAKGPQWLAVFLAAALGDIITYMVTSVQLALAFPSEVGGFAASLSKFMGVFAVTQIPLAISEGILTVLIFNAIAAYGKDELRSLKFFSKGGLNHAK
;
A
#
# COMPACT_ATOMS: atom_id res chain seq x y z
N PHE A 1 9.10 -9.52 0.00
CA PHE A 1 10.38 -10.14 -0.44
C PHE A 1 10.20 -11.11 -1.60
N ILE A 2 9.51 -12.27 -1.44
CA ILE A 2 9.44 -13.31 -2.49
C ILE A 2 8.91 -12.76 -3.83
N VAL A 3 7.83 -11.98 -3.81
CA VAL A 3 7.28 -11.32 -5.01
C VAL A 3 8.34 -10.45 -5.71
N LEU A 4 9.09 -9.65 -4.95
CA LEU A 4 10.12 -8.75 -5.49
C LEU A 4 11.31 -9.52 -6.07
N LEU A 5 11.66 -10.67 -5.49
CA LEU A 5 12.70 -11.55 -6.04
C LEU A 5 12.29 -12.07 -7.42
N PHE A 6 11.03 -12.52 -7.56
CA PHE A 6 10.50 -12.93 -8.86
C PHE A 6 10.39 -11.76 -9.85
N GLN A 7 10.01 -10.56 -9.41
CA GLN A 7 10.00 -9.38 -10.28
C GLN A 7 11.40 -9.04 -10.81
N ALA A 8 12.43 -9.10 -9.96
CA ALA A 8 13.81 -8.85 -10.36
C ALA A 8 14.35 -9.92 -11.33
N LEU A 9 14.05 -11.20 -11.09
CA LEU A 9 14.59 -12.31 -11.88
C LEU A 9 13.81 -12.61 -13.16
N LEU A 10 12.47 -12.52 -13.14
CA LEU A 10 11.61 -12.97 -14.23
C LEU A 10 11.05 -11.82 -15.07
N LEU A 11 10.86 -10.64 -14.50
CA LEU A 11 10.20 -9.51 -15.18
C LEU A 11 11.17 -8.37 -15.48
N ALA A 12 12.46 -8.52 -15.16
CA ALA A 12 13.46 -7.46 -15.21
C ALA A 12 12.96 -6.15 -14.57
N HIS A 13 12.13 -6.26 -13.52
CA HIS A 13 11.52 -5.14 -12.83
C HIS A 13 12.14 -5.01 -11.43
N GLY A 14 12.91 -3.94 -11.24
CA GLY A 14 13.77 -3.77 -10.06
C GLY A 14 15.18 -4.30 -10.30
N GLY A 15 15.86 -4.74 -9.24
CA GLY A 15 17.21 -5.28 -9.32
C GLY A 15 17.62 -6.01 -8.05
N LEU A 16 18.60 -6.92 -8.16
CA LEU A 16 19.08 -7.69 -7.00
C LEU A 16 19.76 -6.80 -5.96
N THR A 17 20.49 -5.77 -6.39
CA THR A 17 21.14 -4.80 -5.51
C THR A 17 20.15 -3.81 -4.89
N THR A 18 19.03 -3.53 -5.56
CA THR A 18 17.96 -2.66 -5.05
C THR A 18 16.89 -3.42 -4.27
N LEU A 19 16.97 -4.76 -4.23
CA LEU A 19 15.96 -5.63 -3.62
C LEU A 19 15.70 -5.32 -2.15
N GLY A 20 16.76 -4.98 -1.40
CA GLY A 20 16.64 -4.59 0.01
C GLY A 20 15.87 -3.27 0.18
N ALA A 21 16.22 -2.24 -0.59
CA ALA A 21 15.54 -0.95 -0.58
C ALA A 21 14.06 -1.08 -0.98
N ASN A 22 13.78 -1.85 -2.04
CA ASN A 22 12.42 -2.12 -2.51
C ASN A 22 11.61 -2.94 -1.50
N THR A 23 12.25 -3.92 -0.84
CA THR A 23 11.58 -4.69 0.22
C THR A 23 11.20 -3.80 1.39
N PHE A 24 12.06 -2.86 1.76
CA PHE A 24 11.77 -1.91 2.83
C PHE A 24 10.58 -1.00 2.48
N SER A 25 10.53 -0.43 1.27
CA SER A 25 9.41 0.42 0.87
C SER A 25 8.11 -0.39 0.72
N MET A 26 8.12 -1.44 -0.10
CA MET A 26 6.91 -2.16 -0.55
C MET A 26 6.43 -3.25 0.42
N SER A 27 7.32 -3.91 1.16
CA SER A 27 6.95 -5.02 2.07
C SER A 27 6.94 -4.61 3.55
N VAL A 28 7.45 -3.42 3.91
CA VAL A 28 7.50 -2.94 5.29
C VAL A 28 6.74 -1.63 5.44
N ALA A 29 7.22 -0.53 4.86
CA ALA A 29 6.63 0.79 5.07
C ALA A 29 5.18 0.89 4.55
N GLY A 30 4.94 0.48 3.31
CA GLY A 30 3.60 0.46 2.71
C GLY A 30 2.59 -0.35 3.53
N PRO A 31 2.84 -1.65 3.81
CA PRO A 31 1.94 -2.48 4.61
C PRO A 31 1.70 -1.97 6.03
N LEU A 32 2.72 -1.41 6.69
CA LEU A 32 2.55 -0.82 8.02
C LEU A 32 1.59 0.37 7.99
N VAL A 33 1.75 1.28 7.01
CA VAL A 33 0.85 2.43 6.88
C VAL A 33 -0.54 2.01 6.43
N ALA A 34 -0.66 1.06 5.51
CA ALA A 34 -1.95 0.51 5.10
C ALA A 34 -2.70 -0.08 6.30
N PHE A 35 -2.03 -0.91 7.11
CA PHE A 35 -2.63 -1.51 8.30
C PHE A 35 -3.00 -0.47 9.36
N ALA A 36 -2.11 0.48 9.65
CA ALA A 36 -2.38 1.56 10.58
C ALA A 36 -3.59 2.39 10.14
N THR A 37 -3.63 2.78 8.85
CA THR A 37 -4.73 3.53 8.25
C THR A 37 -6.04 2.77 8.37
N TYR A 38 -6.06 1.50 7.97
CA TYR A 38 -7.24 0.64 8.09
C TYR A 38 -7.76 0.59 9.53
N LYS A 39 -6.87 0.35 10.50
CA LYS A 39 -7.22 0.30 11.93
C LYS A 39 -7.73 1.63 12.45
N LEU A 40 -7.15 2.76 12.04
CA LEU A 40 -7.59 4.08 12.46
C LEU A 40 -9.00 4.39 11.95
N VAL A 41 -9.29 4.12 10.68
CA VAL A 41 -10.64 4.33 10.11
C VAL A 41 -11.66 3.43 10.79
N MET A 42 -11.32 2.16 11.03
CA MET A 42 -12.19 1.23 11.76
C MET A 42 -12.42 1.65 13.22
N LYS A 43 -11.38 2.13 13.90
CA LYS A 43 -11.50 2.64 15.28
C LYS A 43 -12.38 3.89 15.35
N ALA A 44 -12.34 4.72 14.31
CA ALA A 44 -13.22 5.88 14.15
C ALA A 44 -14.65 5.51 13.72
N LYS A 45 -14.99 4.22 13.62
CA LYS A 45 -16.29 3.71 13.13
C LYS A 45 -16.61 4.17 11.69
N GLY A 46 -15.58 4.41 10.89
CA GLY A 46 -15.73 4.70 9.47
C GLY A 46 -16.22 3.47 8.69
N PRO A 47 -16.77 3.66 7.48
CA PRO A 47 -17.24 2.54 6.67
C PRO A 47 -16.08 1.70 6.13
N GLN A 48 -16.30 0.39 5.99
CA GLN A 48 -15.28 -0.59 5.56
C GLN A 48 -14.65 -0.24 4.21
N TRP A 49 -15.46 0.17 3.23
CA TRP A 49 -14.98 0.53 1.90
C TRP A 49 -13.96 1.69 1.97
N LEU A 50 -14.18 2.67 2.84
CA LEU A 50 -13.28 3.82 2.98
C LEU A 50 -11.97 3.40 3.65
N ALA A 51 -12.02 2.52 4.66
CA ALA A 51 -10.82 2.01 5.30
C ALA A 51 -9.95 1.21 4.32
N VAL A 52 -10.57 0.38 3.47
CA VAL A 52 -9.87 -0.40 2.44
C VAL A 52 -9.29 0.54 1.38
N PHE A 53 -10.08 1.50 0.88
CA PHE A 53 -9.62 2.48 -0.10
C PHE A 53 -8.40 3.27 0.40
N LEU A 54 -8.51 3.87 1.59
CA LEU A 54 -7.44 4.67 2.17
C LEU A 54 -6.21 3.83 2.53
N ALA A 55 -6.40 2.59 3.00
CA ALA A 55 -5.29 1.70 3.30
C ALA A 55 -4.46 1.38 2.06
N ALA A 56 -5.11 1.05 0.95
CA ALA A 56 -4.44 0.81 -0.33
C ALA A 56 -3.76 2.08 -0.85
N ALA A 57 -4.53 3.16 -1.03
CA ALA A 57 -4.01 4.39 -1.62
C ALA A 57 -2.87 5.03 -0.80
N LEU A 58 -2.98 5.07 0.53
CA LEU A 58 -1.91 5.62 1.38
C LEU A 58 -0.72 4.66 1.52
N GLY A 59 -0.95 3.34 1.48
CA GLY A 59 0.12 2.34 1.43
C GLY A 59 0.99 2.51 0.19
N ASP A 60 0.37 2.73 -0.97
CA ASP A 60 1.08 2.96 -2.23
C ASP A 60 1.85 4.28 -2.19
N ILE A 61 1.19 5.37 -1.79
CA ILE A 61 1.84 6.69 -1.68
C ILE A 61 3.08 6.61 -0.77
N ILE A 62 2.98 5.94 0.38
CA ILE A 62 4.12 5.80 1.29
C ILE A 62 5.25 4.99 0.70
N THR A 63 4.94 3.93 -0.05
CA THR A 63 5.95 3.15 -0.78
C THR A 63 6.76 4.07 -1.69
N TYR A 64 6.10 4.94 -2.45
CA TYR A 64 6.78 5.87 -3.35
C TYR A 64 7.50 7.00 -2.63
N MET A 65 6.95 7.52 -1.53
CA MET A 65 7.65 8.52 -0.70
C MET A 65 8.95 7.96 -0.13
N VAL A 66 8.93 6.75 0.43
CA VAL A 66 10.13 6.08 0.93
C VAL A 66 11.14 5.85 -0.19
N THR A 67 10.67 5.47 -1.37
CA THR A 67 11.51 5.29 -2.55
C THR A 67 12.16 6.61 -2.98
N SER A 68 11.41 7.72 -3.01
CA SER A 68 11.97 9.06 -3.28
C SER A 68 13.02 9.48 -2.26
N VAL A 69 12.83 9.16 -0.97
CA VAL A 69 13.83 9.41 0.07
C VAL A 69 15.09 8.57 -0.16
N GLN A 70 14.96 7.28 -0.43
CA GLN A 70 16.08 6.39 -0.74
C GLN A 70 16.88 6.91 -1.94
N LEU A 71 16.20 7.32 -3.02
CA LEU A 71 16.85 7.89 -4.21
C LEU A 71 17.52 9.23 -3.92
N ALA A 72 16.90 10.11 -3.13
CA ALA A 72 17.48 11.39 -2.78
C ALA A 72 18.73 11.27 -1.89
N LEU A 73 18.77 10.26 -1.01
CA LEU A 73 19.96 9.92 -0.23
C LEU A 73 21.08 9.33 -1.10
N ALA A 74 20.72 8.50 -2.08
CA ALA A 74 21.69 7.86 -2.97
C ALA A 74 22.24 8.82 -4.05
N PHE A 75 21.44 9.79 -4.49
CA PHE A 75 21.75 10.71 -5.59
C PHE A 75 21.43 12.16 -5.22
N PRO A 76 22.16 12.77 -4.27
CA PRO A 76 21.99 14.19 -3.94
C PRO A 76 22.42 15.08 -5.11
N SER A 77 21.67 16.15 -5.37
CA SER A 77 21.95 17.08 -6.47
C SER A 77 23.18 17.94 -6.16
N GLU A 78 23.97 18.29 -7.19
CA GLU A 78 25.12 19.20 -7.08
C GLU A 78 24.71 20.56 -6.49
N VAL A 79 23.54 21.07 -6.88
CA VAL A 79 22.97 22.32 -6.36
C VAL A 79 21.73 21.98 -5.54
N GLY A 80 21.77 22.30 -4.24
CA GLY A 80 20.64 22.09 -3.32
C GLY A 80 20.56 20.70 -2.67
N GLY A 81 21.49 19.79 -3.00
CA GLY A 81 21.74 18.55 -2.25
C GLY A 81 20.53 17.61 -2.15
N PHE A 82 20.37 16.99 -0.98
CA PHE A 82 19.29 16.05 -0.69
C PHE A 82 17.89 16.64 -0.91
N ALA A 83 17.66 17.87 -0.44
CA ALA A 83 16.33 18.50 -0.51
C ALA A 83 15.90 18.75 -1.97
N ALA A 84 16.83 19.16 -2.84
CA ALA A 84 16.58 19.33 -4.26
C ALA A 84 16.31 17.99 -4.97
N SER A 85 17.06 16.93 -4.63
CA SER A 85 16.78 15.60 -5.18
C SER A 85 15.45 15.03 -4.70
N LEU A 86 15.11 15.20 -3.42
CA LEU A 86 13.85 14.72 -2.86
C LEU A 86 12.66 15.39 -3.52
N SER A 87 12.69 16.73 -3.68
CA SER A 87 11.61 17.46 -4.35
C SER A 87 11.46 17.02 -5.80
N LYS A 88 12.57 16.79 -6.52
CA LYS A 88 12.57 16.27 -7.88
C LYS A 88 11.95 14.87 -7.97
N PHE A 89 12.40 13.93 -7.14
CA PHE A 89 11.87 12.56 -7.19
C PHE A 89 10.41 12.49 -6.77
N MET A 90 10.02 13.19 -5.70
CA MET A 90 8.61 13.26 -5.31
C MET A 90 7.74 13.91 -6.40
N GLY A 91 8.22 14.98 -7.03
CA GLY A 91 7.48 15.66 -8.10
C GLY A 91 7.28 14.79 -9.34
N VAL A 92 8.33 14.11 -9.80
CA VAL A 92 8.26 13.22 -10.97
C VAL A 92 7.35 12.02 -10.69
N PHE A 93 7.46 11.41 -9.51
CA PHE A 93 6.61 10.28 -9.15
C PHE A 93 5.16 10.71 -8.91
N ALA A 94 4.88 11.87 -8.33
CA ALA A 94 3.51 12.31 -8.04
C ALA A 94 2.58 12.23 -9.28
N VAL A 95 3.08 12.60 -10.47
CA VAL A 95 2.31 12.59 -11.72
C VAL A 95 1.77 11.20 -12.08
N THR A 96 2.51 10.14 -11.75
CA THR A 96 2.16 8.76 -12.11
C THR A 96 1.59 7.99 -10.91
N GLN A 97 2.13 8.23 -9.72
CA GLN A 97 1.83 7.45 -8.53
C GLN A 97 0.54 7.89 -7.83
N ILE A 98 0.17 9.17 -7.92
CA ILE A 98 -1.13 9.60 -7.39
C ILE A 98 -2.29 8.99 -8.20
N PRO A 99 -2.31 9.05 -9.55
CA PRO A 99 -3.34 8.35 -10.33
C PRO A 99 -3.36 6.83 -10.09
N LEU A 100 -2.18 6.20 -9.98
CA LEU A 100 -2.07 4.77 -9.73
C LEU A 100 -2.62 4.38 -8.35
N ALA A 101 -2.21 5.07 -7.29
CA ALA A 101 -2.69 4.82 -5.93
C ALA A 101 -4.22 4.99 -5.79
N ILE A 102 -4.81 5.98 -6.47
CA ILE A 102 -6.28 6.14 -6.51
C ILE A 102 -6.93 4.95 -7.23
N SER A 103 -6.36 4.54 -8.36
CA SER A 103 -6.87 3.42 -9.16
C SER A 103 -6.78 2.10 -8.41
N GLU A 104 -5.66 1.83 -7.75
CA GLU A 104 -5.45 0.65 -6.90
C GLU A 104 -6.35 0.68 -5.65
N GLY A 105 -6.57 1.86 -5.07
CA GLY A 105 -7.54 2.06 -4.00
C GLY A 105 -8.95 1.62 -4.41
N ILE A 106 -9.43 2.06 -5.57
CA ILE A 106 -10.74 1.66 -6.11
C ILE A 106 -10.77 0.16 -6.40
N LEU A 107 -9.75 -0.36 -7.11
CA LEU A 107 -9.65 -1.77 -7.45
C LEU A 107 -9.68 -2.68 -6.21
N THR A 108 -8.96 -2.29 -5.16
CA THR A 108 -8.90 -3.03 -3.89
C THR A 108 -10.26 -3.07 -3.21
N VAL A 109 -11.03 -1.96 -3.21
CA VAL A 109 -12.40 -1.96 -2.68
C VAL A 109 -13.29 -2.92 -3.47
N LEU A 110 -13.20 -2.92 -4.80
CA LEU A 110 -13.99 -3.83 -5.65
C LEU A 110 -13.65 -5.29 -5.37
N ILE A 111 -12.37 -5.63 -5.29
CA ILE A 111 -11.90 -6.99 -4.97
C ILE A 111 -12.38 -7.40 -3.57
N PHE A 112 -12.23 -6.52 -2.58
CA PHE A 112 -12.66 -6.80 -1.21
C PHE A 112 -14.17 -7.08 -1.14
N ASN A 113 -14.98 -6.27 -1.82
CA ASN A 113 -16.43 -6.46 -1.87
C ASN A 113 -16.81 -7.76 -2.60
N ALA A 114 -16.12 -8.11 -3.68
CA ALA A 114 -16.34 -9.38 -4.38
C ALA A 114 -16.03 -10.57 -3.47
N ILE A 115 -14.90 -10.55 -2.76
CA ILE A 115 -14.54 -11.60 -1.79
C ILE A 115 -15.58 -11.68 -0.67
N ALA A 116 -16.04 -10.55 -0.14
CA ALA A 116 -17.07 -10.53 0.91
C ALA A 116 -18.44 -11.05 0.44
N ALA A 117 -18.76 -10.87 -0.85
CA ALA A 117 -20.02 -11.34 -1.42
C ALA A 117 -20.03 -12.86 -1.67
N TYR A 118 -18.95 -13.39 -2.25
CA TYR A 118 -18.89 -14.77 -2.73
C TYR A 118 -18.13 -15.75 -1.81
N GLY A 119 -17.20 -15.26 -0.99
CA GLY A 119 -16.36 -16.08 -0.11
C GLY A 119 -16.88 -16.23 1.32
N LYS A 120 -18.21 -16.11 1.55
CA LYS A 120 -18.78 -16.08 2.92
C LYS A 120 -18.46 -17.34 3.73
N ASP A 121 -18.39 -18.50 3.09
CA ASP A 121 -18.09 -19.78 3.77
C ASP A 121 -16.59 -19.91 4.12
N GLU A 122 -15.69 -19.41 3.26
CA GLU A 122 -14.25 -19.36 3.53
C GLU A 122 -13.88 -18.27 4.56
N LEU A 123 -14.54 -17.11 4.52
CA LEU A 123 -14.38 -16.05 5.51
C LEU A 123 -14.88 -16.49 6.90
N ARG A 124 -15.90 -17.34 6.95
CA ARG A 124 -16.39 -17.97 8.20
C ARG A 124 -15.39 -18.99 8.75
N SER A 125 -14.77 -19.81 7.91
CA SER A 125 -13.74 -20.77 8.36
C SER A 125 -12.48 -20.07 8.89
N LEU A 126 -12.17 -18.89 8.37
CA LEU A 126 -11.08 -18.00 8.83
C LEU A 126 -11.41 -17.20 10.11
N LYS A 127 -12.55 -17.46 10.79
CA LYS A 127 -12.98 -16.81 12.03
C LYS A 127 -13.10 -15.27 11.97
N PHE A 128 -13.20 -14.67 10.78
CA PHE A 128 -13.28 -13.21 10.65
C PHE A 128 -14.58 -12.60 11.24
N PHE A 129 -15.60 -13.44 11.51
CA PHE A 129 -16.88 -13.06 12.15
C PHE A 129 -17.15 -13.74 13.50
N SER A 130 -16.12 -14.11 14.28
CA SER A 130 -16.31 -14.62 15.64
C SER A 130 -15.92 -13.59 16.71
N LYS A 131 -16.68 -12.47 16.76
CA LYS A 131 -17.04 -11.72 17.98
C LYS A 131 -17.73 -10.40 17.63
N GLY A 132 -19.02 -10.31 17.96
CA GLY A 132 -19.73 -9.05 18.17
C GLY A 132 -20.72 -8.65 17.06
N GLY A 133 -21.87 -9.30 17.01
CA GLY A 133 -22.99 -8.94 16.14
C GLY A 133 -24.21 -9.80 16.44
N LEU A 134 -24.59 -9.83 17.73
CA LEU A 134 -25.72 -10.58 18.26
C LEU A 134 -27.03 -9.89 17.87
N ASN A 135 -27.95 -10.71 17.33
CA ASN A 135 -29.41 -10.61 17.36
C ASN A 135 -30.04 -9.22 17.25
N HIS A 136 -30.70 -8.95 16.11
CA HIS A 136 -32.11 -8.56 16.09
C HIS A 136 -32.61 -8.54 14.63
N ALA A 137 -33.33 -9.58 14.24
CA ALA A 137 -34.36 -9.54 13.21
C ALA A 137 -35.26 -10.76 13.40
N LYS A 138 -36.34 -10.57 14.18
CA LYS A 138 -37.63 -11.15 13.83
C LYS A 138 -38.24 -10.23 12.78
#